data_AF-A0A925UU18-F1
#
_entry.id   AF-A0A925UU18-F1
#
_cell.length_a   1.000
_cell.length_b   1.000
_cell.length_c   1.000
_cell.angle_alpha   90.00
_cell.angle_beta   90.00
_cell.angle_gamma   90.00
#
_symmetry.space_group_name_H-M   'P 1'
#
loop_
_entity.id
_entity.type
_entity.pdbx_description
1 polymer ?
#
loop_
_entity_poly.entity_id
_entity_poly.type
_entity_poly.pdbx_seq_one_letter_code
_entity_poly.pdbx_strand_id
1 'polypeptide(L)'
;MIYRLDSQQCGNLEVSARREWLLTNGIGGYAMGTPSGINTRRYHGLLVAAEKPPSDRVMLLASLDVFMQGNGNPIGLSTNQYPGAVYPEGYLYMKSFSVGKVAIWEYEAEKLNVRKRLFLHPGENAITMDFENTGERPLLLTLRPLVCRKPHHENFVESPSFPDDLQFHRGSTSILDKGVTLTISHPGAQRVPVQGWYYRFEHTSEVDRGLDPRDDLFCPFELRYELRAGEVAILAASDRNEVQPITIPTEDVSNTIRIQPMLEDAVKKFIVKTESRTSIIAGYPWFTDWG
;
A
#
# COMPACT_ATOMS: atom_id res chain seq x y z
N MET A 1 3.83 1.49 -19.47
CA MET A 1 2.71 0.55 -19.79
C MET A 1 1.76 0.55 -18.61
N ILE A 2 0.47 0.78 -18.85
CA ILE A 2 -0.55 0.65 -17.81
C ILE A 2 -1.06 -0.78 -17.84
N TYR A 3 -0.78 -1.53 -16.78
CA TYR A 3 -1.40 -2.84 -16.56
C TYR A 3 -2.80 -2.62 -15.98
N ARG A 4 -3.84 -3.25 -16.52
CA ARG A 4 -5.25 -3.00 -16.15
C ARG A 4 -6.05 -4.30 -16.00
N LEU A 5 -7.04 -4.27 -15.12
CA LEU A 5 -8.05 -5.30 -14.91
C LEU A 5 -9.42 -4.64 -14.94
N ASP A 6 -10.37 -5.32 -15.58
CA ASP A 6 -11.79 -4.99 -15.52
C ASP A 6 -12.45 -5.62 -14.28
N SER A 7 -13.75 -5.34 -14.09
CA SER A 7 -14.51 -5.81 -12.94
C SER A 7 -14.58 -7.34 -12.83
N GLN A 8 -14.64 -8.05 -13.96
CA GLN A 8 -14.71 -9.52 -13.97
C GLN A 8 -13.38 -10.11 -13.49
N GLN A 9 -12.27 -9.56 -13.95
CA GLN A 9 -10.93 -9.98 -13.53
C GLN A 9 -10.63 -9.58 -12.09
N CYS A 10 -11.09 -8.40 -11.65
CA CYS A 10 -10.96 -7.92 -10.28
C CYS A 10 -11.70 -8.82 -9.28
N GLY A 11 -12.96 -9.14 -9.58
CA GLY A 11 -13.83 -10.00 -8.75
C GLY A 11 -13.45 -11.48 -8.73
N ASN A 12 -12.43 -11.90 -9.49
CA ASN A 12 -11.92 -13.27 -9.50
C ASN A 12 -10.57 -13.34 -8.77
N LEU A 13 -10.55 -13.86 -7.53
CA LEU A 13 -9.33 -13.95 -6.72
C LEU A 13 -8.21 -14.76 -7.38
N GLU A 14 -8.52 -15.82 -8.11
CA GLU A 14 -7.51 -16.60 -8.85
C GLU A 14 -6.81 -15.77 -9.94
N VAL A 15 -7.42 -14.65 -10.34
CA VAL A 15 -6.84 -13.72 -11.30
C VAL A 15 -6.22 -12.51 -10.60
N SER A 16 -6.93 -11.88 -9.67
CA SER A 16 -6.53 -10.62 -9.03
C SER A 16 -5.53 -10.79 -7.89
N ALA A 17 -5.37 -11.98 -7.31
CA ALA A 17 -4.35 -12.28 -6.31
C ALA A 17 -3.08 -12.94 -6.89
N ARG A 18 -3.13 -13.48 -8.12
CA ARG A 18 -1.97 -14.09 -8.79
C ARG A 18 -1.11 -13.13 -9.61
N ARG A 19 -1.57 -11.90 -9.79
CA ARG A 19 -0.83 -10.86 -10.54
C ARG A 19 -0.25 -9.86 -9.57
N GLU A 20 0.91 -9.33 -9.91
CA GLU A 20 1.68 -8.44 -9.03
C GLU A 20 1.87 -7.07 -9.70
N TRP A 21 1.89 -6.03 -8.89
CA TRP A 21 2.26 -4.67 -9.29
C TRP A 21 3.46 -4.18 -8.48
N LEU A 22 4.22 -3.25 -9.05
CA LEU A 22 5.42 -2.69 -8.45
C LEU A 22 5.53 -1.19 -8.77
N LEU A 23 5.72 -0.40 -7.72
CA LEU A 23 6.14 1.00 -7.73
C LEU A 23 7.51 1.11 -7.06
N THR A 24 8.40 1.94 -7.59
CA THR A 24 9.79 2.08 -7.11
C THR A 24 10.16 3.55 -6.96
N ASN A 25 10.88 3.91 -5.91
CA ASN A 25 11.25 5.30 -5.64
C ASN A 25 12.59 5.72 -6.28
N GLY A 26 13.31 4.79 -6.92
CA GLY A 26 14.61 5.07 -7.54
C GLY A 26 15.76 5.19 -6.53
N ILE A 27 15.54 4.87 -5.25
CA ILE A 27 16.59 4.73 -4.22
C ILE A 27 16.59 3.34 -3.57
N GLY A 28 15.87 2.37 -4.15
CA GLY A 28 15.81 0.98 -3.71
C GLY A 28 14.59 0.61 -2.88
N GLY A 29 13.85 1.62 -2.39
CA GLY A 29 12.55 1.44 -1.75
C GLY A 29 11.44 1.19 -2.78
N TYR A 30 10.39 0.51 -2.35
CA TYR A 30 9.29 0.11 -3.23
C TYR A 30 7.95 -0.01 -2.51
N ALA A 31 6.90 -0.08 -3.31
CA ALA A 31 5.59 -0.57 -2.92
C ALA A 31 5.20 -1.69 -3.90
N MET A 32 4.72 -2.80 -3.40
CA MET A 32 4.31 -3.94 -4.22
C MET A 32 3.15 -4.69 -3.59
N GLY A 33 2.36 -5.35 -4.43
CA GLY A 33 1.24 -6.17 -3.96
C GLY A 33 0.48 -6.77 -5.13
N THR A 34 -0.74 -7.22 -4.85
CA THR A 34 -1.67 -7.74 -5.87
C THR A 34 -2.79 -6.74 -6.15
N PRO A 35 -3.43 -6.79 -7.33
CA PRO A 35 -4.64 -6.03 -7.61
C PRO A 35 -5.73 -6.21 -6.55
N SER A 36 -5.93 -7.43 -6.04
CA SER A 36 -6.94 -7.74 -5.01
C SER A 36 -6.71 -7.03 -3.67
N GLY A 37 -5.46 -6.63 -3.39
CA GLY A 37 -5.03 -6.12 -2.08
C GLY A 37 -4.47 -7.19 -1.14
N ILE A 38 -4.64 -8.48 -1.46
CA ILE A 38 -4.05 -9.56 -0.66
C ILE A 38 -2.52 -9.53 -0.79
N ASN A 39 -1.83 -9.52 0.35
CA ASN A 39 -0.40 -9.75 0.44
C ASN A 39 -0.11 -11.25 0.32
N THR A 40 0.11 -11.75 -0.90
CA THR A 40 0.36 -13.18 -1.14
C THR A 40 1.81 -13.58 -0.86
N ARG A 41 2.71 -12.61 -0.71
CA ARG A 41 4.11 -12.79 -0.32
C ARG A 41 4.45 -11.93 0.90
N ARG A 42 5.43 -12.38 1.69
CA ARG A 42 6.01 -11.59 2.81
C ARG A 42 6.65 -10.26 2.39
N TYR A 43 6.87 -10.07 1.09
CA TYR A 43 7.47 -8.88 0.47
C TYR A 43 6.43 -7.83 0.06
N HIS A 44 5.14 -8.19 0.02
CA HIS A 44 4.06 -7.28 -0.36
C HIS A 44 3.81 -6.27 0.75
N GLY A 45 3.84 -4.99 0.38
CA GLY A 45 3.81 -3.87 1.31
C GLY A 45 3.55 -2.56 0.58
N LEU A 46 2.88 -1.63 1.26
CA LEU A 46 2.61 -0.29 0.77
C LEU A 46 3.82 0.64 0.91
N LEU A 47 4.68 0.41 1.91
CA LEU A 47 5.95 1.12 2.08
C LEU A 47 7.04 0.15 2.56
N VAL A 48 7.94 -0.21 1.65
CA VAL A 48 9.20 -0.89 1.94
C VAL A 48 10.34 0.09 1.72
N ALA A 49 10.88 0.61 2.81
CA ALA A 49 11.93 1.61 2.82
C ALA A 49 13.31 0.95 2.64
N ALA A 50 14.18 1.53 1.82
CA ALA A 50 15.59 1.17 1.79
C ALA A 50 16.35 2.03 2.80
N GLU A 51 16.71 1.47 3.96
CA GLU A 51 17.37 2.22 5.05
C GLU A 51 18.80 2.64 4.67
N LYS A 52 19.49 1.79 3.90
CA LYS A 52 20.79 2.09 3.32
C LYS A 52 20.70 1.96 1.79
N PRO A 53 20.17 2.99 1.11
CA PRO A 53 19.94 2.96 -0.33
C PRO A 53 21.12 2.39 -1.14
N PRO A 54 20.90 1.42 -2.05
CA PRO A 54 19.59 0.85 -2.45
C PRO A 54 19.22 -0.45 -1.71
N SER A 55 19.87 -0.75 -0.59
CA SER A 55 19.78 -2.01 0.19
C SER A 55 19.15 -1.82 1.56
N ASP A 56 19.29 -2.81 2.45
CA ASP A 56 18.76 -2.83 3.83
C ASP A 56 17.29 -2.43 3.89
N ARG A 57 16.46 -3.26 3.25
CA ARG A 57 15.04 -2.96 3.08
C ARG A 57 14.22 -3.41 4.29
N VAL A 58 13.40 -2.49 4.78
CA VAL A 58 12.46 -2.71 5.88
C VAL A 58 11.05 -2.37 5.46
N MET A 59 10.12 -3.26 5.79
CA MET A 59 8.69 -2.98 5.62
C MET A 59 8.21 -2.17 6.81
N LEU A 60 7.55 -1.04 6.52
CA LEU A 60 6.99 -0.13 7.53
C LEU A 60 5.46 -0.14 7.51
N LEU A 61 4.86 -0.11 6.32
CA LEU A 61 3.41 -0.18 6.12
C LEU A 61 3.07 -1.38 5.23
N ALA A 62 2.53 -2.43 5.83
CA ALA A 62 2.22 -3.67 5.12
C ALA A 62 0.94 -3.53 4.29
N SER A 63 -0.12 -2.98 4.88
CA SER A 63 -1.40 -2.77 4.21
C SER A 63 -2.22 -1.69 4.90
N LEU A 64 -3.40 -1.45 4.38
CA LEU A 64 -4.38 -0.51 4.94
C LEU A 64 -5.74 -1.20 4.88
N ASP A 65 -6.35 -1.37 6.05
CA ASP A 65 -7.74 -1.79 6.12
C ASP A 65 -8.65 -0.59 5.85
N VAL A 66 -9.54 -0.73 4.87
CA VAL A 66 -10.32 0.38 4.34
C VAL A 66 -11.79 -0.01 4.38
N PHE A 67 -12.62 0.86 4.95
CA PHE A 67 -14.06 0.72 4.94
C PHE A 67 -14.72 1.99 4.45
N MET A 68 -15.81 1.86 3.71
CA MET A 68 -16.70 2.97 3.39
C MET A 68 -18.09 2.70 3.95
N GLN A 69 -18.80 3.74 4.33
CA GLN A 69 -20.13 3.61 4.91
C GLN A 69 -21.02 4.79 4.47
N GLY A 70 -22.23 4.48 4.01
CA GLY A 70 -23.30 5.45 3.81
C GLY A 70 -24.27 5.42 5.00
N ASN A 71 -25.55 5.19 4.74
CA ASN A 71 -26.56 5.03 5.79
C ASN A 71 -26.67 3.58 6.34
N GLY A 72 -26.01 2.63 5.69
CA GLY A 72 -26.05 1.20 6.02
C GLY A 72 -24.89 0.74 6.89
N ASN A 73 -24.61 -0.56 6.85
CA ASN A 73 -23.44 -1.13 7.52
C ASN A 73 -22.14 -0.74 6.80
N PRO A 74 -20.98 -0.73 7.50
CA PRO A 74 -19.69 -0.53 6.85
C PRO A 74 -19.39 -1.62 5.82
N ILE A 75 -18.84 -1.22 4.67
CA ILE A 75 -18.42 -2.09 3.57
C ILE A 75 -16.89 -2.07 3.50
N GLY A 76 -16.26 -3.23 3.65
CA GLY A 76 -14.81 -3.37 3.53
C GLY A 76 -14.35 -3.30 2.07
N LEU A 77 -13.40 -2.42 1.79
CA LEU A 77 -12.73 -2.26 0.49
C LEU A 77 -11.35 -2.91 0.46
N SER A 78 -10.74 -3.20 1.61
CA SER A 78 -9.53 -4.03 1.68
C SER A 78 -9.85 -5.52 1.47
N THR A 79 -8.83 -6.29 1.12
CA THR A 79 -8.91 -7.74 1.02
C THR A 79 -7.69 -8.35 1.69
N ASN A 80 -7.89 -9.18 2.72
CA ASN A 80 -6.81 -9.90 3.39
C ASN A 80 -7.06 -11.40 3.38
N GLN A 81 -5.99 -12.18 3.32
CA GLN A 81 -6.04 -13.63 3.47
C GLN A 81 -5.65 -14.01 4.90
N TYR A 82 -6.51 -14.80 5.53
CA TYR A 82 -6.28 -15.49 6.80
C TYR A 82 -6.38 -17.01 6.58
N PRO A 83 -5.92 -17.85 7.53
CA PRO A 83 -6.08 -19.29 7.43
C PRO A 83 -7.55 -19.68 7.24
N GLY A 84 -7.87 -20.16 6.03
CA GLY A 84 -9.22 -20.61 5.66
C GLY A 84 -10.26 -19.50 5.44
N ALA A 85 -9.88 -18.22 5.43
CA ALA A 85 -10.82 -17.13 5.24
C ALA A 85 -10.21 -15.94 4.47
N VAL A 86 -11.00 -15.31 3.62
CA VAL A 86 -10.70 -14.00 3.04
C VAL A 86 -11.60 -12.99 3.71
N TYR A 87 -11.02 -11.97 4.33
CA TYR A 87 -11.80 -10.90 4.98
C TYR A 87 -10.98 -9.61 5.15
N PRO A 88 -11.58 -8.42 4.92
CA PRO A 88 -12.82 -8.22 4.17
C PRO A 88 -12.71 -8.74 2.73
N GLU A 89 -13.82 -8.77 1.99
CA GLU A 89 -13.87 -9.28 0.60
C GLU A 89 -13.93 -8.12 -0.41
N GLY A 90 -13.13 -7.06 -0.19
CA GLY A 90 -13.20 -5.81 -0.96
C GLY A 90 -13.01 -5.98 -2.46
N TYR A 91 -12.29 -7.02 -2.89
CA TYR A 91 -12.12 -7.39 -4.29
C TYR A 91 -13.44 -7.60 -5.04
N LEU A 92 -14.53 -7.98 -4.36
CA LEU A 92 -15.86 -8.15 -4.96
C LEU A 92 -16.49 -6.81 -5.40
N TYR A 93 -16.07 -5.70 -4.78
CA TYR A 93 -16.57 -4.36 -5.05
C TYR A 93 -15.65 -3.57 -5.99
N MET A 94 -14.53 -4.16 -6.41
CA MET A 94 -13.55 -3.50 -7.29
C MET A 94 -14.01 -3.55 -8.75
N LYS A 95 -14.32 -2.37 -9.31
CA LYS A 95 -14.74 -2.21 -10.71
C LYS A 95 -13.57 -2.21 -11.69
N SER A 96 -12.42 -1.73 -11.26
CA SER A 96 -11.19 -1.82 -12.04
C SER A 96 -9.95 -1.60 -11.19
N PHE A 97 -8.84 -2.16 -11.64
CA PHE A 97 -7.50 -1.85 -11.16
C PHE A 97 -6.64 -1.42 -12.34
N SER A 98 -5.76 -0.44 -12.13
CA SER A 98 -4.71 -0.12 -13.09
C SER A 98 -3.42 0.33 -12.40
N VAL A 99 -2.28 0.06 -13.02
CA VAL A 99 -0.98 0.54 -12.52
C VAL A 99 -0.01 0.92 -13.63
N GLY A 100 0.57 2.11 -13.47
CA GLY A 100 1.70 2.62 -14.23
C GLY A 100 2.78 3.17 -13.29
N LYS A 101 2.84 4.49 -13.18
CA LYS A 101 3.49 5.29 -12.13
C LYS A 101 2.63 5.39 -10.86
N VAL A 102 1.31 5.31 -11.01
CA VAL A 102 0.33 5.32 -9.91
C VAL A 102 -0.43 4.00 -9.94
N ALA A 103 -0.68 3.38 -8.79
CA ALA A 103 -1.62 2.28 -8.67
C ALA A 103 -3.00 2.83 -8.31
N ILE A 104 -4.04 2.44 -9.05
CA ILE A 104 -5.39 3.00 -8.98
C ILE A 104 -6.39 1.86 -8.85
N TRP A 105 -7.28 1.97 -7.87
CA TRP A 105 -8.42 1.08 -7.66
C TRP A 105 -9.70 1.91 -7.72
N GLU A 106 -10.70 1.41 -8.43
CA GLU A 106 -12.04 1.99 -8.47
C GLU A 106 -12.99 1.01 -7.79
N TYR A 107 -13.64 1.44 -6.71
CA TYR A 107 -14.62 0.65 -5.96
C TYR A 107 -16.02 1.20 -6.13
N GLU A 108 -17.01 0.32 -6.21
CA GLU A 108 -18.43 0.68 -6.16
C GLU A 108 -19.21 -0.40 -5.42
N ALA A 109 -19.92 0.00 -4.37
CA ALA A 109 -20.86 -0.84 -3.63
C ALA A 109 -21.98 0.00 -3.03
N GLU A 110 -23.20 -0.52 -2.99
CA GLU A 110 -24.37 0.15 -2.41
C GLU A 110 -24.60 1.61 -2.88
N LYS A 111 -24.25 1.92 -4.15
CA LYS A 111 -24.31 3.27 -4.75
C LYS A 111 -23.32 4.28 -4.15
N LEU A 112 -22.28 3.79 -3.49
CA LEU A 112 -21.11 4.56 -3.06
C LEU A 112 -19.95 4.21 -3.97
N ASN A 113 -19.15 5.20 -4.32
CA ASN A 113 -18.02 5.04 -5.23
C ASN A 113 -16.79 5.69 -4.60
N VAL A 114 -15.70 4.92 -4.54
CA VAL A 114 -14.42 5.39 -3.99
C VAL A 114 -13.31 5.04 -4.96
N ARG A 115 -12.55 6.05 -5.39
CA ARG A 115 -11.27 5.85 -6.06
C ARG A 115 -10.16 5.88 -5.03
N LYS A 116 -9.34 4.83 -4.99
CA LYS A 116 -8.10 4.78 -4.20
C LYS A 116 -6.91 4.92 -5.14
N ARG A 117 -5.97 5.82 -4.85
CA ARG A 117 -4.69 5.89 -5.55
C ARG A 117 -3.52 5.73 -4.58
N LEU A 118 -2.45 5.14 -5.07
CA LEU A 118 -1.17 5.01 -4.37
C LEU A 118 -0.05 5.49 -5.29
N PHE A 119 0.75 6.41 -4.77
CA PHE A 119 1.94 6.92 -5.43
C PHE A 119 3.13 6.86 -4.48
N LEU A 120 4.24 6.29 -4.95
CA LEU A 120 5.50 6.23 -4.23
C LEU A 120 6.36 7.44 -4.64
N HIS A 121 6.87 8.17 -3.66
CA HIS A 121 7.59 9.43 -3.87
C HIS A 121 8.95 9.15 -4.53
N PRO A 122 9.27 9.80 -5.66
CA PRO A 122 10.58 9.67 -6.28
C PRO A 122 11.68 10.20 -5.35
N GLY A 123 12.75 9.42 -5.15
CA GLY A 123 13.90 9.80 -4.34
C GLY A 123 13.70 9.66 -2.82
N GLU A 124 12.52 9.24 -2.37
CA GLU A 124 12.19 9.20 -0.93
C GLU A 124 11.51 7.89 -0.55
N ASN A 125 11.76 7.40 0.67
CA ASN A 125 11.03 6.28 1.26
C ASN A 125 9.68 6.78 1.80
N ALA A 126 8.84 7.29 0.90
CA ALA A 126 7.56 7.88 1.24
C ALA A 126 6.48 7.57 0.20
N ILE A 127 5.23 7.50 0.65
CA ILE A 127 4.04 7.34 -0.21
C ILE A 127 3.03 8.46 0.01
N THR A 128 2.24 8.74 -1.02
CA THR A 128 0.92 9.38 -0.88
C THR A 128 -0.15 8.39 -1.31
N MET A 129 -1.19 8.28 -0.51
CA MET A 129 -2.44 7.64 -0.86
C MET A 129 -3.57 8.65 -0.78
N ASP A 130 -4.47 8.59 -1.74
CA ASP A 130 -5.72 9.33 -1.66
C ASP A 130 -6.94 8.47 -1.94
N PHE A 131 -8.06 8.93 -1.40
CA PHE A 131 -9.36 8.29 -1.47
C PHE A 131 -10.39 9.35 -1.84
N GLU A 132 -10.81 9.35 -3.09
CA GLU A 132 -11.79 10.30 -3.63
C GLU A 132 -13.17 9.66 -3.60
N ASN A 133 -14.16 10.39 -3.07
CA ASN A 133 -15.56 10.03 -3.27
C ASN A 133 -15.99 10.43 -4.69
N THR A 134 -15.96 9.48 -5.61
CA THR A 134 -16.32 9.68 -7.02
C THR A 134 -17.83 9.56 -7.28
N GLY A 135 -18.61 9.29 -6.23
CA GLY A 135 -20.06 9.19 -6.29
C GLY A 135 -20.77 10.50 -5.96
N GLU A 136 -22.10 10.43 -5.86
CA GLU A 136 -22.95 11.59 -5.56
C GLU A 136 -23.32 11.69 -4.08
N ARG A 137 -23.20 10.59 -3.33
CA ARG A 137 -23.66 10.48 -1.94
C ARG A 137 -22.49 10.72 -0.99
N PRO A 138 -22.70 11.42 0.15
CA PRO A 138 -21.69 11.51 1.18
C PRO A 138 -21.42 10.12 1.78
N LEU A 139 -20.19 9.90 2.22
CA LEU A 139 -19.78 8.66 2.88
C LEU A 139 -18.81 8.95 4.03
N LEU A 140 -18.80 8.05 5.00
CA LEU A 140 -17.75 7.93 6.01
C LEU A 140 -16.71 6.94 5.49
N LEU A 141 -15.47 7.41 5.33
CA LEU A 141 -14.31 6.58 5.02
C LEU A 141 -13.53 6.31 6.30
N THR A 142 -13.25 5.04 6.56
CA THR A 142 -12.46 4.58 7.71
C THR A 142 -11.20 3.89 7.22
N LEU A 143 -10.04 4.36 7.69
CA LEU A 143 -8.72 3.81 7.35
C LEU A 143 -8.02 3.30 8.60
N ARG A 144 -7.48 2.09 8.54
CA ARG A 144 -6.71 1.46 9.62
C ARG A 144 -5.34 1.02 9.09
N PRO A 145 -4.27 1.78 9.36
CA PRO A 145 -2.91 1.39 8.96
C PRO A 145 -2.52 0.09 9.64
N LEU A 146 -2.05 -0.87 8.86
CA LEU A 146 -1.51 -2.13 9.36
C LEU A 146 0.00 -2.07 9.19
N VAL A 147 0.68 -1.76 10.30
CA VAL A 147 2.11 -1.45 10.35
C VAL A 147 2.90 -2.62 10.90
N CYS A 148 4.15 -2.68 10.49
CA CYS A 148 5.16 -3.58 11.04
C CYS A 148 6.52 -2.90 10.92
N ARG A 149 7.53 -3.42 11.61
CA ARG A 149 8.94 -3.10 11.32
C ARG A 149 9.68 -4.42 11.21
N LYS A 150 9.89 -4.88 9.98
CA LYS A 150 10.62 -6.12 9.70
C LYS A 150 11.59 -5.93 8.54
N PRO A 151 12.77 -6.57 8.56
CA PRO A 151 13.52 -6.83 7.33
C PRO A 151 12.59 -7.51 6.32
N HIS A 152 12.61 -7.09 5.05
CA HIS A 152 11.61 -7.55 4.07
C HIS A 152 11.71 -9.06 3.75
N HIS A 153 12.81 -9.72 4.11
CA HIS A 153 12.99 -11.17 3.99
C HIS A 153 12.35 -11.98 5.14
N GLU A 154 11.98 -11.34 6.24
CA GLU A 154 11.49 -11.99 7.46
C GLU A 154 9.96 -11.91 7.58
N ASN A 155 9.43 -12.67 8.54
CA ASN A 155 8.07 -12.52 9.01
C ASN A 155 8.05 -11.59 10.23
N PHE A 156 6.90 -11.00 10.53
CA PHE A 156 6.65 -10.19 11.71
C PHE A 156 5.57 -10.85 12.56
N VAL A 157 5.84 -11.00 13.84
CA VAL A 157 4.92 -11.63 14.80
C VAL A 157 4.64 -10.64 15.92
N GLU A 158 3.50 -10.83 16.58
CA GLU A 158 3.14 -10.02 17.74
C GLU A 158 4.28 -9.97 18.76
N SER A 159 4.58 -8.75 19.22
CA SER A 159 5.57 -8.51 20.26
C SER A 159 5.04 -7.49 21.26
N PRO A 160 5.08 -7.79 22.57
CA PRO A 160 4.72 -6.83 23.62
C PRO A 160 5.60 -5.57 23.64
N SER A 161 6.79 -5.64 23.03
CA SER A 161 7.73 -4.51 22.97
C SER A 161 7.53 -3.61 21.75
N PHE A 162 6.62 -3.96 20.84
CA PHE A 162 6.39 -3.17 19.63
C PHE A 162 5.15 -2.29 19.76
N PRO A 163 5.20 -1.02 19.34
CA PRO A 163 6.41 -0.25 18.97
C PRO A 163 7.20 0.23 20.22
N ASP A 164 8.46 0.61 20.03
CA ASP A 164 9.28 1.23 21.10
C ASP A 164 8.68 2.57 21.57
N ASP A 165 8.15 3.36 20.64
CA ASP A 165 7.44 4.61 20.95
C ASP A 165 6.33 4.91 19.94
N LEU A 166 5.24 5.53 20.42
CA LEU A 166 4.06 5.87 19.63
C LEU A 166 3.58 7.28 20.00
N GLN A 167 3.80 8.23 19.09
CA GLN A 167 3.48 9.63 19.30
C GLN A 167 2.34 10.11 18.42
N PHE A 168 1.36 10.77 19.04
CA PHE A 168 0.19 11.31 18.36
C PHE A 168 0.29 12.84 18.23
N HIS A 169 0.65 13.32 17.05
CA HIS A 169 0.70 14.75 16.73
C HIS A 169 -0.61 15.23 16.09
N ARG A 170 -0.76 16.55 15.92
CA ARG A 170 -1.90 17.11 15.19
C ARG A 170 -1.76 16.80 13.69
N GLY A 171 -2.61 15.93 13.16
CA GLY A 171 -2.61 15.56 11.75
C GLY A 171 -1.50 14.59 11.31
N SER A 172 -0.71 14.05 12.23
CA SER A 172 0.23 12.95 11.96
C SER A 172 0.44 12.06 13.18
N THR A 173 0.91 10.83 12.96
CA THR A 173 1.28 9.87 13.99
C THR A 173 2.66 9.30 13.67
N SER A 174 3.53 9.19 14.67
CA SER A 174 4.89 8.64 14.53
C SER A 174 5.00 7.34 15.31
N ILE A 175 5.54 6.30 14.68
CA ILE A 175 5.76 4.97 15.27
C ILE A 175 7.26 4.68 15.17
N LEU A 176 7.96 4.65 16.29
CA LEU A 176 9.38 4.34 16.36
C LEU A 176 9.59 2.89 16.78
N ASP A 177 10.41 2.16 16.04
CA ASP A 177 10.86 0.82 16.44
C ASP A 177 12.29 0.57 15.95
N LYS A 178 13.17 0.14 16.85
CA LYS A 178 14.57 -0.22 16.55
C LYS A 178 15.33 0.87 15.78
N GLY A 179 15.07 2.13 16.15
CA GLY A 179 15.73 3.30 15.55
C GLY A 179 15.16 3.75 14.21
N VAL A 180 14.06 3.14 13.73
CA VAL A 180 13.38 3.50 12.48
C VAL A 180 12.01 4.07 12.81
N THR A 181 11.72 5.26 12.29
CA THR A 181 10.42 5.92 12.48
C THR A 181 9.55 5.69 11.25
N LEU A 182 8.30 5.27 11.45
CA LEU A 182 7.23 5.44 10.47
C LEU A 182 6.37 6.64 10.88
N THR A 183 6.38 7.71 10.09
CA THR A 183 5.44 8.81 10.25
C THR A 183 4.31 8.69 9.25
N ILE A 184 3.07 8.76 9.72
CA ILE A 184 1.85 8.77 8.91
C ILE A 184 1.16 10.13 9.09
N SER A 185 1.13 10.94 8.04
CA SER A 185 0.37 12.18 7.92
C SER A 185 -1.04 11.91 7.42
N HIS A 186 -2.04 12.52 8.06
CA HIS A 186 -3.48 12.30 7.82
C HIS A 186 -4.28 13.61 7.99
N PRO A 187 -4.00 14.63 7.16
CA PRO A 187 -4.70 15.92 7.27
C PRO A 187 -6.20 15.76 7.09
N GLY A 188 -6.99 16.40 7.95
CA GLY A 188 -8.46 16.36 7.90
C GLY A 188 -9.10 15.12 8.51
N ALA A 189 -8.32 14.13 8.98
CA ALA A 189 -8.86 12.96 9.65
C ALA A 189 -9.30 13.29 11.09
N GLN A 190 -10.41 12.68 11.51
CA GLN A 190 -10.62 12.39 12.92
C GLN A 190 -9.87 11.10 13.27
N ARG A 191 -8.81 11.21 14.09
CA ARG A 191 -8.06 10.05 14.58
C ARG A 191 -8.69 9.48 15.85
N VAL A 192 -8.92 8.18 15.86
CA VAL A 192 -9.37 7.40 17.02
C VAL A 192 -8.28 6.38 17.37
N PRO A 193 -7.74 6.38 18.61
CA PRO A 193 -6.81 5.34 19.03
C PRO A 193 -7.55 4.00 19.17
N VAL A 194 -7.22 3.03 18.33
CA VAL A 194 -7.73 1.65 18.35
C VAL A 194 -6.56 0.67 18.30
N GLN A 195 -5.58 0.91 19.19
CA GLN A 195 -4.34 0.15 19.27
C GLN A 195 -4.64 -1.34 19.43
N GLY A 196 -4.18 -2.16 18.48
CA GLY A 196 -4.44 -3.59 18.53
C GLY A 196 -3.73 -4.37 17.45
N TRP A 197 -3.51 -5.65 17.74
CA TRP A 197 -2.89 -6.59 16.82
C TRP A 197 -3.94 -7.28 15.95
N TYR A 198 -3.60 -7.43 14.68
CA TYR A 198 -4.30 -8.22 13.69
C TYR A 198 -3.45 -9.45 13.42
N TYR A 199 -4.03 -10.63 13.59
CA TYR A 199 -3.26 -11.86 13.67
C TYR A 199 -3.36 -12.72 12.41
N ARG A 200 -2.28 -13.43 12.10
CA ARG A 200 -2.23 -14.54 11.13
C ARG A 200 -2.65 -14.15 9.71
N PHE A 201 -2.15 -13.04 9.18
CA PHE A 201 -2.17 -12.82 7.74
C PHE A 201 -1.39 -13.95 7.06
N GLU A 202 -1.96 -14.57 6.04
CA GLU A 202 -1.38 -15.75 5.38
C GLU A 202 -0.92 -15.42 3.95
N HIS A 203 0.38 -15.57 3.72
CA HIS A 203 1.02 -15.38 2.44
C HIS A 203 0.97 -16.67 1.62
N THR A 204 -0.05 -16.80 0.75
CA THR A 204 -0.29 -18.02 -0.05
C THR A 204 0.90 -18.45 -0.91
N SER A 205 1.68 -17.52 -1.45
CA SER A 205 2.89 -17.88 -2.21
C SER A 205 4.01 -18.44 -1.34
N GLU A 206 4.05 -18.11 -0.05
CA GLU A 206 5.00 -18.72 0.88
C GLU A 206 4.53 -20.13 1.29
N VAL A 207 3.20 -20.34 1.41
CA VAL A 207 2.59 -21.69 1.57
C VAL A 207 3.01 -22.60 0.41
N ASP A 208 2.83 -22.14 -0.83
CA ASP A 208 3.17 -22.89 -2.04
C ASP A 208 4.67 -23.25 -2.12
N ARG A 209 5.52 -22.46 -1.46
CA ARG A 209 6.98 -22.67 -1.37
C ARG A 209 7.39 -23.51 -0.16
N GLY A 210 6.47 -23.93 0.70
CA GLY A 210 6.75 -24.65 1.94
C GLY A 210 7.47 -23.82 3.00
N LEU A 211 7.29 -22.49 2.97
CA LEU A 211 7.86 -21.55 3.94
C LEU A 211 6.82 -21.15 4.98
N ASP A 212 7.25 -20.58 6.11
CA ASP A 212 6.33 -19.99 7.09
C ASP A 212 5.58 -18.81 6.46
N PRO A 213 4.25 -18.86 6.32
CA PRO A 213 3.51 -17.88 5.56
C PRO A 213 2.91 -16.75 6.41
N ARG A 214 3.19 -16.69 7.72
CA ARG A 214 2.38 -15.88 8.64
C ARG A 214 3.06 -14.60 9.07
N ASP A 215 2.29 -13.51 8.99
CA ASP A 215 2.57 -12.25 9.65
C ASP A 215 1.42 -11.90 10.62
N ASP A 216 1.75 -11.29 11.75
CA ASP A 216 0.83 -10.46 12.53
C ASP A 216 1.12 -8.98 12.22
N LEU A 217 0.14 -8.10 12.28
CA LEU A 217 0.31 -6.67 12.00
C LEU A 217 -0.28 -5.83 13.12
N PHE A 218 0.32 -4.68 13.39
CA PHE A 218 -0.16 -3.77 14.42
C PHE A 218 -0.99 -2.63 13.80
N CYS A 219 -2.13 -2.32 14.40
CA CYS A 219 -2.96 -1.17 14.05
C CYS A 219 -2.83 -0.12 15.14
N PRO A 220 -2.10 0.99 14.94
CA PRO A 220 -1.88 1.98 15.99
C PRO A 220 -3.08 2.91 16.20
N PHE A 221 -3.92 3.09 15.18
CA PHE A 221 -5.07 3.99 15.21
C PHE A 221 -6.00 3.76 14.01
N GLU A 222 -7.17 4.36 14.08
CA GLU A 222 -8.16 4.46 13.00
C GLU A 222 -8.31 5.93 12.62
N LEU A 223 -8.44 6.18 11.32
CA LEU A 223 -8.72 7.49 10.75
C LEU A 223 -10.12 7.49 10.16
N ARG A 224 -10.89 8.54 10.45
CA ARG A 224 -12.23 8.74 9.92
C ARG A 224 -12.30 10.03 9.12
N TYR A 225 -12.87 9.95 7.94
CA TYR A 225 -13.11 11.09 7.05
C TYR A 225 -14.58 11.09 6.62
N GLU A 226 -15.28 12.19 6.80
CA GLU A 226 -16.57 12.42 6.16
C GLU A 226 -16.32 13.07 4.80
N LEU A 227 -16.70 12.39 3.72
CA LEU A 227 -16.43 12.82 2.35
C LEU A 227 -17.75 13.07 1.61
N ARG A 228 -17.98 14.31 1.19
CA ARG A 228 -19.00 14.68 0.20
C ARG A 228 -18.55 14.28 -1.20
N ALA A 229 -19.46 14.36 -2.17
CA ALA A 229 -19.14 14.11 -3.58
C ALA A 229 -17.95 14.98 -4.04
N GLY A 230 -16.94 14.34 -4.62
CA GLY A 230 -15.70 14.98 -5.09
C GLY A 230 -14.68 15.33 -4.01
N GLU A 231 -14.97 15.11 -2.73
CA GLU A 231 -13.98 15.31 -1.65
C GLU A 231 -12.99 14.16 -1.57
N VAL A 232 -11.79 14.47 -1.10
CA VAL A 232 -10.64 13.57 -1.11
C VAL A 232 -10.04 13.46 0.29
N ALA A 233 -9.96 12.24 0.83
CA ALA A 233 -9.12 11.94 1.99
C ALA A 233 -7.70 11.64 1.53
N ILE A 234 -6.70 12.14 2.25
CA ILE A 234 -5.29 11.97 1.91
C ILE A 234 -4.52 11.42 3.11
N LEU A 235 -3.65 10.45 2.84
CA LEU A 235 -2.70 9.87 3.78
C LEU A 235 -1.31 9.88 3.12
N ALA A 236 -0.28 10.29 3.88
CA ALA A 236 1.10 10.10 3.45
C ALA A 236 1.88 9.35 4.53
N ALA A 237 2.81 8.50 4.15
CA ALA A 237 3.63 7.73 5.08
C ALA A 237 5.10 7.79 4.66
N SER A 238 6.02 7.86 5.62
CA SER A 238 7.47 7.98 5.37
C SER A 238 8.31 7.39 6.49
N ASP A 239 9.56 7.05 6.18
CA ASP A 239 10.60 6.71 7.16
C ASP A 239 11.23 7.94 7.86
N ARG A 240 10.77 9.15 7.53
CA ARG A 240 11.21 10.43 8.11
C ARG A 240 10.24 10.92 9.18
N ASN A 241 10.73 11.76 10.09
CA ASN A 241 9.92 12.37 11.16
C ASN A 241 8.73 13.19 10.65
N GLU A 242 8.82 13.76 9.46
CA GLU A 242 7.75 14.50 8.80
C GLU A 242 7.57 14.03 7.37
N VAL A 243 6.32 14.04 6.91
CA VAL A 243 5.97 13.76 5.51
C VAL A 243 4.79 14.61 5.10
N GLN A 244 4.91 15.23 3.93
CA GLN A 244 3.81 15.95 3.30
C GLN A 244 3.28 15.14 2.13
N PRO A 245 1.94 15.05 1.97
CA PRO A 245 1.37 14.49 0.77
C PRO A 245 1.82 15.29 -0.47
N ILE A 246 2.21 14.57 -1.52
CA ILE A 246 2.44 15.16 -2.83
C ILE A 246 1.25 14.89 -3.76
N THR A 247 1.01 15.81 -4.69
CA THR A 247 -0.01 15.66 -5.73
C THR A 247 0.29 14.42 -6.56
N ILE A 248 -0.65 13.48 -6.57
CA ILE A 248 -0.55 12.28 -7.39
C ILE A 248 -0.65 12.67 -8.86
N PRO A 249 0.34 12.30 -9.71
CA PRO A 249 0.31 12.66 -11.12
C PRO A 249 -0.88 12.01 -11.83
N THR A 250 -1.42 12.69 -12.82
CA THR A 250 -2.42 12.09 -13.71
C THR A 250 -1.75 11.04 -14.60
N GLU A 251 -2.39 9.89 -14.74
CA GLU A 251 -1.97 8.85 -15.69
C GLU A 251 -2.67 9.07 -17.02
N ASP A 252 -1.91 9.25 -18.08
CA ASP A 252 -2.45 9.34 -19.43
C ASP A 252 -2.74 7.92 -19.94
N VAL A 253 -4.01 7.52 -19.90
CA VAL A 253 -4.47 6.18 -20.29
C VAL A 253 -4.67 6.11 -21.81
N SER A 254 -3.60 6.36 -22.55
CA SER A 254 -3.63 6.15 -24.01
C SER A 254 -3.67 4.66 -24.31
N ASN A 255 -4.69 4.22 -25.07
CA ASN A 255 -4.77 2.87 -25.61
C ASN A 255 -3.77 2.62 -26.76
N THR A 256 -2.95 3.61 -27.11
CA THR A 256 -1.98 3.49 -28.20
C THR A 256 -0.74 2.77 -27.69
N ILE A 257 -0.52 1.53 -28.16
CA ILE A 257 0.67 0.75 -27.82
C ILE A 257 1.88 1.37 -28.53
N ARG A 258 2.78 1.96 -27.75
CA ARG A 258 4.11 2.41 -28.22
C ARG A 258 5.19 1.64 -27.47
N ILE A 259 5.76 0.64 -28.14
CA ILE A 259 6.68 -0.34 -27.53
C ILE A 259 7.89 0.34 -26.88
N GLN A 260 8.55 1.28 -27.57
CA GLN A 260 9.75 1.94 -27.05
C GLN A 260 9.50 2.68 -25.72
N PRO A 261 8.55 3.63 -25.62
CA PRO A 261 8.22 4.26 -24.33
C PRO A 261 7.84 3.26 -23.23
N MET A 262 7.17 2.15 -23.60
CA MET A 262 6.81 1.10 -22.63
C MET A 262 8.03 0.40 -22.06
N LEU A 263 9.03 0.08 -22.89
CA LEU A 263 10.28 -0.52 -22.44
C LEU A 263 11.11 0.45 -21.60
N GLU A 264 11.18 1.73 -22.01
CA GLU A 264 11.86 2.77 -21.24
C GLU A 264 11.25 2.91 -19.83
N ASP A 265 9.93 2.96 -19.71
CA ASP A 265 9.26 3.03 -18.42
C ASP A 265 9.41 1.77 -17.58
N ALA A 266 9.49 0.58 -18.21
CA ALA A 266 9.74 -0.66 -17.50
C ALA A 266 11.16 -0.70 -16.90
N VAL A 267 12.17 -0.28 -17.68
CA VAL A 267 13.58 -0.27 -17.23
C VAL A 267 13.80 0.79 -16.15
N LYS A 268 13.16 1.96 -16.23
CA LYS A 268 13.28 3.04 -15.23
C LYS A 268 12.98 2.57 -13.80
N LYS A 269 12.13 1.56 -13.61
CA LYS A 269 11.82 1.00 -12.27
C LYS A 269 13.04 0.36 -11.59
N PHE A 270 14.01 -0.11 -12.37
CA PHE A 270 15.18 -0.82 -11.87
C PHE A 270 16.41 0.08 -11.75
N ILE A 271 16.38 1.29 -12.32
CA ILE A 271 17.45 2.26 -12.19
C ILE A 271 17.39 2.87 -10.79
N VAL A 272 18.49 2.77 -10.05
CA VAL A 272 18.64 3.38 -8.73
C VAL A 272 19.74 4.42 -8.77
N LYS A 273 19.49 5.56 -8.15
CA LYS A 273 20.45 6.65 -8.02
C LYS A 273 20.60 7.00 -6.55
N THR A 274 21.80 6.77 -6.04
CA THR A 274 22.22 7.17 -4.70
C THR A 274 23.11 8.41 -4.79
N GLU A 275 23.54 8.95 -3.64
CA GLU A 275 24.50 10.05 -3.61
C GLU A 275 25.84 9.70 -4.27
N SER A 276 26.26 8.43 -4.18
CA SER A 276 27.59 7.99 -4.62
C SER A 276 27.61 7.36 -6.01
N ARG A 277 26.49 6.78 -6.47
CA ARG A 277 26.45 6.06 -7.75
C ARG A 277 25.06 5.92 -8.35
N THR A 278 25.03 5.61 -9.65
CA THR A 278 23.86 5.08 -10.35
C THR A 278 24.10 3.61 -10.66
N SER A 279 23.15 2.74 -10.31
CA SER A 279 23.24 1.29 -10.48
C SER A 279 21.88 0.72 -10.93
N ILE A 280 21.81 -0.60 -11.12
CA ILE A 280 20.58 -1.29 -11.53
C ILE A 280 20.25 -2.38 -10.51
N ILE A 281 19.04 -2.35 -9.95
CA ILE A 281 18.51 -3.49 -9.19
C ILE A 281 18.18 -4.63 -10.14
N ALA A 282 18.81 -5.78 -9.94
CA ALA A 282 18.65 -6.93 -10.85
C ALA A 282 17.23 -7.53 -10.83
N GLY A 283 16.48 -7.32 -9.75
CA GLY A 283 15.08 -7.71 -9.65
C GLY A 283 14.52 -7.52 -8.25
N TYR A 284 13.44 -6.75 -8.14
CA TYR A 284 12.66 -6.67 -6.92
C TYR A 284 11.85 -7.96 -6.71
N PRO A 285 11.59 -8.37 -5.45
CA PRO A 285 12.14 -7.82 -4.22
C PRO A 285 13.46 -8.50 -3.78
N TRP A 286 13.90 -9.55 -4.47
CA TRP A 286 14.94 -10.47 -3.97
C TRP A 286 16.38 -10.03 -4.18
N PHE A 287 16.67 -9.30 -5.27
CA PHE A 287 18.05 -8.97 -5.63
C PHE A 287 18.41 -7.54 -5.25
N THR A 288 19.70 -7.35 -4.99
CA THR A 288 20.32 -6.04 -4.76
C THR A 288 20.71 -5.40 -6.10
N ASP A 289 21.37 -4.25 -6.01
CA ASP A 289 21.93 -3.58 -7.17
C ASP A 289 23.23 -4.22 -7.66
N TRP A 290 23.43 -4.13 -8.97
CA TRP A 290 24.63 -4.53 -9.70
C TRP A 290 25.10 -3.33 -10.53
N GLY A 291 26.40 -3.02 -10.47
CA GLY A 291 26.99 -1.83 -11.12
C GLY A 291 27.64 -0.88 -10.13
#